data_AF-A0A2G6DT89-F1
#
_entry.id   AF-A0A2G6DT89-F1
#
_cell.length_a   1.000
_cell.length_b   1.000
_cell.length_c   1.000
_cell.angle_alpha   90.00
_cell.angle_beta   90.00
_cell.angle_gamma   90.00
#
_symmetry.space_group_name_H-M   'P 1'
#
loop_
_entity.id
_entity.type
_entity.pdbx_description
1 polymer ?
#
loop_
_entity_poly.entity_id
_entity_poly.type
_entity_poly.pdbx_seq_one_letter_code
_entity_poly.pdbx_strand_id
1 'polypeptide(L)'
;MRWDSLFDDLAGQVQAGERADLWAGERADLWAEVADLARAGRSEICWVERCLATSADVHLVLGPQPWAQVTGRCLQAAPQWLVLRTPAGDALVPTAAVRAVRRLPQRSGDLGGTTARRLGLGHVLRRLARDRVPVAVYTRGLPGELTGTIDGVGKDHFDLAEHAVDEYRRGDAVRAMVTVPFDGLSVVYVREQNRP
;
A
#
# COMPACT_ATOMS: atom_id res chain seq x y z
N MET A 1 1.44 -18.36 -73.70
CA MET A 1 0.42 -17.31 -73.42
C MET A 1 -0.55 -17.63 -72.29
N ARG A 2 -1.18 -18.83 -72.16
CA ARG A 2 -2.05 -19.14 -70.99
C ARG A 2 -1.27 -19.56 -69.72
N TRP A 3 -0.07 -20.10 -69.91
CA TRP A 3 0.80 -20.54 -68.82
C TRP A 3 1.51 -19.37 -68.14
N ASP A 4 1.97 -18.38 -68.91
CA ASP A 4 2.68 -17.21 -68.39
C ASP A 4 1.79 -16.41 -67.42
N SER A 5 0.53 -16.17 -67.78
CA SER A 5 -0.45 -15.48 -66.92
C SER A 5 -0.77 -16.22 -65.61
N LEU A 6 -0.64 -17.56 -65.60
CA LEU A 6 -0.86 -18.37 -64.39
C LEU A 6 0.35 -18.33 -63.47
N PHE A 7 1.58 -18.31 -64.03
CA PHE A 7 2.78 -18.09 -63.25
C PHE A 7 2.85 -16.67 -62.68
N ASP A 8 2.42 -15.66 -63.43
CA ASP A 8 2.34 -14.28 -62.95
C ASP A 8 1.32 -14.13 -61.81
N ASP A 9 0.16 -14.80 -61.89
CA ASP A 9 -0.84 -14.82 -60.81
C ASP A 9 -0.33 -15.57 -59.57
N LEU A 10 0.30 -16.73 -59.73
CA LEU A 10 0.93 -17.46 -58.62
C LEU A 10 2.08 -16.67 -57.99
N ALA A 11 2.92 -16.01 -58.80
CA ALA A 11 3.98 -15.14 -58.31
C ALA A 11 3.39 -13.93 -57.56
N GLY A 12 2.30 -13.35 -58.06
CA GLY A 12 1.57 -12.28 -57.38
C GLY A 12 0.95 -12.72 -56.05
N GLN A 13 0.40 -13.94 -55.99
CA GLN A 13 -0.14 -14.53 -54.77
C GLN A 13 0.94 -14.81 -53.73
N VAL A 14 2.10 -15.35 -54.13
CA VAL A 14 3.26 -15.56 -53.25
C VAL A 14 3.77 -14.21 -52.71
N GLN A 15 3.98 -13.23 -53.58
CA GLN A 15 4.41 -11.88 -53.17
C GLN A 15 3.39 -11.17 -52.27
N ALA A 16 2.10 -11.44 -52.45
CA ALA A 16 1.05 -10.91 -51.55
C ALA A 16 1.10 -11.60 -50.18
N GLY A 17 1.32 -12.91 -50.14
CA GLY A 17 1.53 -13.67 -48.90
C GLY A 17 2.75 -13.18 -48.12
N GLU A 18 3.89 -13.07 -48.78
CA GLU A 18 5.14 -12.58 -48.18
C GLU A 18 4.97 -11.17 -47.58
N ARG A 19 4.28 -10.26 -48.28
CA ARG A 19 3.98 -8.92 -47.76
C ARG A 19 3.04 -8.95 -46.56
N ALA A 20 2.04 -9.82 -46.57
CA ALA A 20 1.12 -9.97 -45.45
C ALA A 20 1.82 -10.53 -44.20
N ASP A 21 2.74 -11.48 -44.38
CA ASP A 21 3.54 -12.06 -43.29
C ASP A 21 4.49 -11.02 -42.68
N LEU A 22 5.15 -10.21 -43.51
CA LEU A 22 5.99 -9.09 -43.06
C LEU A 22 5.18 -8.08 -42.24
N TRP A 23 4.02 -7.65 -42.75
CA TRP A 23 3.13 -6.73 -42.01
C TRP A 23 2.57 -7.33 -40.72
N ALA A 24 2.31 -8.64 -40.69
CA ALA A 24 1.88 -9.32 -39.47
C ALA A 24 3.00 -9.33 -38.40
N GLY A 25 4.25 -9.54 -38.82
CA GLY A 25 5.44 -9.44 -37.97
C GLY A 25 5.60 -8.04 -37.37
N GLU A 26 5.62 -7.00 -38.22
CA GLU A 26 5.75 -5.60 -37.77
C GLU A 26 4.65 -5.20 -36.77
N ARG A 27 3.41 -5.67 -36.99
CA ARG A 27 2.31 -5.44 -36.05
C ARG A 27 2.56 -6.13 -34.71
N ALA A 28 3.03 -7.38 -34.71
CA ALA A 28 3.33 -8.10 -33.49
C ALA A 28 4.44 -7.41 -32.68
N ASP A 29 5.47 -6.89 -33.35
CA ASP A 29 6.55 -6.15 -32.73
C ASP A 29 6.05 -4.84 -32.09
N LEU A 30 5.21 -4.08 -32.78
CA LEU A 30 4.58 -2.87 -32.23
C LEU A 30 3.70 -3.18 -31.00
N TRP A 31 2.94 -4.28 -31.02
CA TRP A 31 2.15 -4.70 -29.85
C TRP A 31 3.04 -5.13 -28.68
N ALA A 32 4.18 -5.78 -28.95
CA ALA A 32 5.15 -6.14 -27.93
C ALA A 32 5.75 -4.87 -27.29
N GLU A 33 6.12 -3.88 -28.10
CA GLU A 33 6.66 -2.60 -27.63
C GLU A 33 5.63 -1.80 -26.80
N VAL A 34 4.36 -1.72 -27.23
CA VAL A 34 3.28 -1.11 -26.45
C VAL A 34 3.07 -1.85 -25.13
N ALA A 35 3.13 -3.19 -25.14
CA ALA A 35 3.03 -3.98 -23.93
C ALA A 35 4.23 -3.76 -22.99
N ASP A 36 5.44 -3.58 -23.52
CA ASP A 36 6.65 -3.25 -22.77
C ASP A 36 6.60 -1.84 -22.18
N LEU A 37 6.17 -0.83 -22.94
CA LEU A 37 5.93 0.52 -22.44
C LEU A 37 4.86 0.53 -21.35
N ALA A 38 3.78 -0.25 -21.52
CA ALA A 38 2.76 -0.40 -20.49
C ALA A 38 3.27 -1.16 -19.24
N ARG A 39 4.18 -2.13 -19.40
CA ARG A 39 4.88 -2.80 -18.28
C ARG A 39 5.79 -1.81 -17.56
N ALA A 40 6.54 -0.99 -18.30
CA ALA A 40 7.41 0.04 -17.76
C ALA A 40 6.62 1.10 -16.98
N GLY A 41 5.51 1.62 -17.54
CA GLY A 41 4.65 2.57 -16.84
C GLY A 41 4.01 2.01 -15.55
N ARG A 42 3.73 0.69 -15.49
CA ARG A 42 3.27 0.03 -14.26
C ARG A 42 4.33 -0.06 -13.17
N SER A 43 5.62 -0.04 -13.52
CA SER A 43 6.73 -0.12 -12.55
C SER A 43 6.87 1.14 -11.69
N GLU A 44 6.34 2.26 -12.16
CA GLU A 44 6.36 3.55 -11.44
C GLU A 44 5.18 3.72 -10.47
N ILE A 45 4.11 2.92 -10.64
CA ILE A 45 2.90 3.01 -9.81
C ILE A 45 3.13 2.27 -8.50
N CYS A 46 3.11 3.01 -7.39
CA CYS A 46 3.19 2.41 -6.07
C CYS A 46 1.83 1.80 -5.69
N TRP A 47 1.83 0.59 -5.10
CA TRP A 47 0.58 -0.08 -4.72
C TRP A 47 -0.30 0.76 -3.77
N VAL A 48 0.32 1.63 -2.95
CA VAL A 48 -0.39 2.57 -2.06
C VAL A 48 -1.23 3.60 -2.82
N GLU A 49 -0.83 4.00 -4.03
CA GLU A 49 -1.62 4.88 -4.89
C GLU A 49 -2.94 4.21 -5.28
N ARG A 50 -2.90 2.90 -5.52
CA ARG A 50 -4.09 2.13 -5.90
C ARG A 50 -5.09 2.02 -4.74
N CYS A 51 -4.62 2.11 -3.48
CA CYS A 51 -5.51 2.14 -2.32
C CYS A 51 -6.38 3.39 -2.29
N LEU A 52 -5.85 4.54 -2.74
CA LEU A 52 -6.58 5.81 -2.81
C LEU A 52 -7.57 5.86 -3.98
N ALA A 53 -7.41 4.98 -4.97
CA ALA A 53 -8.26 4.96 -6.15
C ALA A 53 -9.66 4.33 -5.92
N THR A 54 -9.94 3.83 -4.71
CA THR A 54 -11.17 3.13 -4.38
C THR A 54 -11.85 3.71 -3.13
N SER A 55 -13.17 3.80 -3.18
CA SER A 55 -14.01 4.12 -2.02
C SER A 55 -14.42 2.89 -1.22
N ALA A 56 -14.16 1.69 -1.76
CA ALA A 56 -14.46 0.41 -1.11
C ALA A 56 -13.32 -0.03 -0.17
N ASP A 57 -13.64 -0.95 0.74
CA ASP A 57 -12.66 -1.50 1.67
C ASP A 57 -11.57 -2.31 0.98
N VAL A 58 -10.33 -1.99 1.33
CA VAL A 58 -9.14 -2.81 1.01
C VAL A 58 -8.85 -3.75 2.16
N HIS A 59 -8.25 -4.89 1.85
CA HIS A 59 -7.91 -5.90 2.86
C HIS A 59 -6.40 -6.16 2.85
N LEU A 60 -5.72 -5.78 3.93
CA LEU A 60 -4.29 -5.93 4.13
C LEU A 60 -3.98 -7.17 4.96
N VAL A 61 -2.96 -7.91 4.54
CA VAL A 61 -2.40 -9.05 5.27
C VAL A 61 -1.05 -8.63 5.82
N LEU A 62 -0.90 -8.55 7.14
CA LEU A 62 0.33 -8.14 7.84
C LEU A 62 1.13 -9.35 8.37
N GLY A 63 0.45 -10.48 8.57
CA GLY A 63 1.00 -11.69 9.19
C GLY A 63 -0.02 -12.82 9.20
N PRO A 64 0.37 -14.01 9.71
CA PRO A 64 -0.51 -15.17 9.80
C PRO A 64 -1.54 -15.09 10.94
N GLN A 65 -1.36 -14.17 11.90
CA GLN A 65 -2.24 -14.06 13.06
C GLN A 65 -3.61 -13.45 12.68
N PRO A 66 -4.70 -13.77 13.40
CA PRO A 66 -6.01 -13.20 13.13
C PRO A 66 -6.06 -11.66 13.22
N TRP A 67 -5.36 -11.06 14.18
CA TRP A 67 -5.25 -9.60 14.32
C TRP A 67 -4.43 -8.95 13.19
N ALA A 68 -3.64 -9.74 12.47
CA ALA A 68 -2.76 -9.26 11.40
C ALA A 68 -3.51 -9.12 10.06
N GLN A 69 -4.83 -9.06 10.09
CA GLN A 69 -5.69 -8.76 8.94
C GLN A 69 -6.38 -7.41 9.19
N VAL A 70 -6.12 -6.43 8.32
CA VAL A 70 -6.72 -5.09 8.46
C VAL A 70 -7.61 -4.83 7.27
N THR A 71 -8.91 -4.68 7.51
CA THR A 71 -9.89 -4.34 6.48
C THR A 71 -10.49 -2.98 6.76
N GLY A 72 -10.48 -2.11 5.75
CA GLY A 72 -11.06 -0.78 5.87
C GLY A 72 -10.86 0.08 4.62
N ARG A 73 -11.48 1.25 4.64
CA ARG A 73 -11.40 2.22 3.55
C ARG A 73 -10.13 3.05 3.68
N CYS A 74 -9.36 3.18 2.60
CA CYS A 74 -8.18 4.04 2.60
C CYS A 74 -8.59 5.52 2.71
N LEU A 75 -8.09 6.19 3.75
CA LEU A 75 -8.30 7.63 3.96
C LEU A 75 -7.12 8.44 3.43
N GLN A 76 -5.91 7.97 3.72
CA GLN A 76 -4.66 8.63 3.35
C GLN A 76 -3.60 7.57 3.08
N ALA A 77 -2.66 7.88 2.19
CA ALA A 77 -1.53 7.03 1.92
C ALA A 77 -0.29 7.86 1.59
N ALA A 78 0.87 7.30 1.90
CA ALA A 78 2.19 7.78 1.54
C ALA A 78 3.08 6.55 1.25
N PRO A 79 4.29 6.73 0.68
CA PRO A 79 5.16 5.59 0.35
C PRO A 79 5.51 4.68 1.54
N GLN A 80 5.52 5.22 2.77
CA GLN A 80 5.93 4.49 3.97
C GLN A 80 4.76 4.06 4.87
N TRP A 81 3.55 4.56 4.66
CA TRP A 81 2.41 4.30 5.54
C TRP A 81 1.07 4.57 4.85
N LEU A 82 0.01 4.03 5.44
CA LEU A 82 -1.37 4.25 5.02
C LEU A 82 -2.27 4.32 6.24
N VAL A 83 -3.33 5.11 6.14
CA VAL A 83 -4.39 5.19 7.14
C VAL A 83 -5.66 4.58 6.56
N LEU A 84 -6.17 3.54 7.22
CA LEU A 84 -7.44 2.91 6.90
C LEU A 84 -8.48 3.27 7.96
N ARG A 85 -9.69 3.62 7.53
CA ARG A 85 -10.86 3.64 8.43
C ARG A 85 -11.38 2.23 8.58
N THR A 86 -11.30 1.68 9.78
CA THR A 86 -11.79 0.33 10.10
C THR A 86 -12.95 0.40 11.09
N PRO A 87 -13.73 -0.68 11.28
CA PRO A 87 -14.74 -0.74 12.33
C PRO A 87 -14.18 -0.56 13.75
N ALA A 88 -12.89 -0.83 13.97
CA ALA A 88 -12.21 -0.69 15.26
C ALA A 88 -11.57 0.69 15.48
N GLY A 89 -11.72 1.61 14.53
CA GLY A 89 -11.08 2.93 14.52
C GLY A 89 -10.15 3.13 13.32
N ASP A 90 -9.50 4.29 13.28
CA ASP A 90 -8.52 4.60 12.24
C ASP A 90 -7.22 3.83 12.51
N ALA A 91 -6.74 3.09 11.51
CA ALA A 91 -5.58 2.21 11.57
C ALA A 91 -4.45 2.77 10.71
N LEU A 92 -3.33 3.13 11.33
CA LEU A 92 -2.07 3.47 10.68
C LEU A 92 -1.25 2.19 10.45
N VAL A 93 -0.97 1.88 9.19
CA VAL A 93 -0.24 0.68 8.78
C VAL A 93 1.03 1.09 8.03
N PRO A 94 2.23 0.72 8.50
CA PRO A 94 3.47 0.87 7.74
C PRO A 94 3.43 0.01 6.46
N THR A 95 3.87 0.54 5.32
CA THR A 95 3.89 -0.22 4.07
C THR A 95 4.80 -1.44 4.16
N ALA A 96 5.90 -1.35 4.91
CA ALA A 96 6.84 -2.44 5.16
C ALA A 96 6.23 -3.60 5.98
N ALA A 97 5.13 -3.39 6.69
CA ALA A 97 4.42 -4.43 7.42
C ALA A 97 3.46 -5.24 6.52
N VAL A 98 3.11 -4.73 5.34
CA VAL A 98 2.12 -5.34 4.45
C VAL A 98 2.76 -6.45 3.62
N ARG A 99 2.24 -7.67 3.79
CA ARG A 99 2.67 -8.87 3.06
C ARG A 99 1.82 -9.16 1.83
N ALA A 100 0.55 -8.82 1.87
CA ALA A 100 -0.35 -8.93 0.73
C ALA A 100 -1.50 -7.92 0.83
N VAL A 101 -2.05 -7.53 -0.32
CA VAL A 101 -3.21 -6.64 -0.44
C VAL A 101 -4.27 -7.31 -1.32
N ARG A 102 -5.52 -7.30 -0.84
CA ARG A 102 -6.69 -7.79 -1.57
C ARG A 102 -7.68 -6.65 -1.81
N ARG A 103 -8.53 -6.81 -2.82
CA ARG A 103 -9.55 -5.82 -3.26
C ARG A 103 -8.95 -4.49 -3.73
N LEU A 104 -7.77 -4.55 -4.37
CA LEU A 104 -7.07 -3.39 -4.91
C LEU A 104 -7.44 -3.19 -6.40
N PRO A 105 -7.94 -2.01 -6.82
CA PRO A 105 -8.27 -1.75 -8.21
C PRO A 105 -7.00 -1.70 -9.09
N GLN A 106 -7.14 -1.81 -10.41
CA GLN A 106 -6.01 -1.68 -11.35
C GLN A 106 -5.55 -0.22 -11.55
N ARG A 107 -6.46 0.74 -11.36
CA ARG A 107 -6.16 2.19 -11.44
C ARG A 107 -5.40 2.69 -10.20
N SER A 108 -4.58 3.71 -10.39
CA SER A 108 -3.93 4.49 -9.33
C SER A 108 -4.75 5.73 -8.96
N GLY A 109 -4.66 6.15 -7.71
CA GLY A 109 -5.14 7.42 -7.21
C GLY A 109 -3.97 8.39 -7.00
N ASP A 110 -4.29 9.66 -6.86
CA ASP A 110 -3.28 10.69 -6.59
C ASP A 110 -2.89 10.68 -5.10
N LEU A 111 -1.60 10.50 -4.79
CA LEU A 111 -1.06 10.62 -3.42
C LEU A 111 -1.04 12.07 -2.92
N GLY A 112 -1.46 13.03 -3.74
CA GLY A 112 -1.17 14.43 -3.56
C GLY A 112 0.27 14.73 -4.01
N GLY A 113 0.53 16.00 -4.32
CA GLY A 113 1.81 16.47 -4.86
C GLY A 113 3.03 16.09 -4.00
N THR A 114 4.23 16.43 -4.50
CA THR A 114 5.54 15.96 -4.00
C THR A 114 5.75 16.05 -2.49
N THR A 115 5.10 17.00 -1.79
CA THR A 115 5.18 17.16 -0.33
C THR A 115 4.49 16.03 0.43
N ALA A 116 3.31 15.57 0.01
CA ALA A 116 2.59 14.48 0.66
C ALA A 116 3.37 13.16 0.53
N ARG A 117 4.02 12.95 -0.62
CA ARG A 117 4.92 11.81 -0.88
C ARG A 117 6.14 11.75 0.04
N ARG A 118 6.57 12.86 0.65
CA ARG A 118 7.77 12.93 1.52
C ARG A 118 7.50 12.70 3.00
N LEU A 119 6.25 12.58 3.42
CA LEU A 119 5.92 12.36 4.83
C LEU A 119 6.23 10.91 5.21
N GLY A 120 7.33 10.70 5.92
CA GLY A 120 7.72 9.40 6.46
C GLY A 120 6.87 8.99 7.67
N LEU A 121 6.97 7.71 8.06
CA LEU A 121 6.21 7.13 9.18
C LEU A 121 6.38 7.93 10.49
N GLY A 122 7.61 8.35 10.80
CA GLY A 122 7.90 9.13 12.01
C GLY A 122 7.18 10.49 12.06
N HIS A 123 6.80 11.09 10.92
CA HIS A 123 6.03 12.34 10.92
C HIS A 123 4.62 12.11 11.48
N VAL A 124 3.94 11.05 11.03
CA VAL A 124 2.59 10.71 11.50
C VAL A 124 2.61 10.29 12.97
N LEU A 125 3.59 9.47 13.37
CA LEU A 125 3.74 9.07 14.77
C LEU A 125 4.00 10.27 15.70
N ARG A 126 4.80 11.26 15.26
CA ARG A 126 5.01 12.50 16.02
C ARG A 126 3.73 13.30 16.21
N ARG A 127 2.84 13.30 15.23
CA ARG A 127 1.52 13.93 15.37
C ARG A 127 0.69 13.22 16.44
N LEU A 128 0.61 11.89 16.40
CA LEU A 128 -0.09 11.11 17.43
C LEU A 128 0.50 11.34 18.84
N ALA A 129 1.82 11.40 18.96
CA ALA A 129 2.51 11.69 20.21
C ALA A 129 2.21 13.11 20.73
N ARG A 130 2.24 14.11 19.84
CA ARG A 130 1.92 15.50 20.16
C ARG A 130 0.48 15.64 20.67
N ASP A 131 -0.46 14.99 19.98
CA ASP A 131 -1.88 15.05 20.28
C ASP A 131 -2.27 14.15 21.46
N ARG A 132 -1.31 13.38 22.02
CA ARG A 132 -1.48 12.46 23.17
C ARG A 132 -2.66 11.50 22.97
N VAL A 133 -2.80 11.03 21.74
CA VAL A 133 -3.89 10.13 21.35
C VAL A 133 -3.59 8.74 21.90
N PRO A 134 -4.56 8.08 22.58
CA PRO A 134 -4.39 6.70 23.00
C PRO A 134 -4.40 5.79 21.79
N VAL A 135 -3.48 4.84 21.80
CA VAL A 135 -3.26 3.92 20.71
C VAL A 135 -3.23 2.49 21.18
N ALA A 136 -3.63 1.58 20.30
CA ALA A 136 -3.31 0.17 20.39
C ALA A 136 -2.29 -0.19 19.30
N VAL A 137 -1.16 -0.73 19.72
CA VAL A 137 -0.02 -1.04 18.85
C VAL A 137 0.13 -2.55 18.76
N TYR A 138 0.13 -3.07 17.54
CA TYR A 138 0.53 -4.43 17.26
C TYR A 138 1.92 -4.44 16.63
N THR A 139 2.77 -5.35 17.13
CA THR A 139 4.15 -5.51 16.64
C THR A 139 4.33 -6.88 16.00
N ARG A 140 5.39 -7.04 15.21
CA ARG A 140 5.74 -8.32 14.58
C ARG A 140 6.34 -9.25 15.63
N GLY A 141 5.75 -10.43 15.79
CA GLY A 141 6.30 -11.50 16.63
C GLY A 141 5.91 -11.45 18.10
N LEU A 142 5.35 -10.35 18.61
CA LEU A 142 4.72 -10.34 19.93
C LEU A 142 3.25 -10.73 19.84
N PRO A 143 2.75 -11.54 20.80
CA PRO A 143 1.32 -11.77 20.94
C PRO A 143 0.63 -10.56 21.57
N GLY A 144 -0.56 -10.22 21.09
CA GLY A 144 -1.40 -9.17 21.68
C GLY A 144 -1.08 -7.75 21.19
N GLU A 145 -1.87 -6.80 21.71
CA GLU A 145 -1.66 -5.37 21.52
C GLU A 145 -0.99 -4.75 22.74
N LEU A 146 -0.15 -3.74 22.51
CA LEU A 146 0.32 -2.82 23.53
C LEU A 146 -0.60 -1.60 23.50
N THR A 147 -1.17 -1.24 24.64
CA THR A 147 -2.09 -0.09 24.74
C THR A 147 -1.44 1.02 25.54
N GLY A 148 -1.64 2.26 25.11
CA GLY A 148 -1.02 3.39 25.79
C GLY A 148 -0.99 4.67 24.96
N THR A 149 -0.08 5.57 25.32
CA THR A 149 0.15 6.82 24.60
C THR A 149 1.60 6.92 24.15
N ILE A 150 1.83 7.48 22.97
CA ILE A 150 3.19 7.67 22.45
C ILE A 150 3.81 8.88 23.15
N ASP A 151 4.89 8.66 23.89
CA ASP A 151 5.60 9.69 24.66
C ASP A 151 6.70 10.37 23.84
N GLY A 152 7.40 9.62 22.98
CA GLY A 152 8.51 10.11 22.18
C GLY A 152 8.64 9.35 20.85
N VAL A 153 9.16 10.01 19.81
CA VAL A 153 9.40 9.40 18.50
C VAL A 153 10.81 9.75 18.02
N GLY A 154 11.67 8.74 18.03
CA GLY A 154 13.05 8.81 17.55
C GLY A 154 13.16 8.74 16.03
N LYS A 155 14.35 8.34 15.56
CA LYS A 155 14.66 8.19 14.13
C LYS A 155 13.96 6.99 13.51
N ASP A 156 13.96 5.89 14.24
CA ASP A 156 13.60 4.54 13.81
C ASP A 156 12.77 3.78 14.86
N HIS A 157 12.33 4.46 15.91
CA HIS A 157 11.55 3.91 17.00
C HIS A 157 10.62 4.97 17.61
N PHE A 158 9.71 4.52 18.45
CA PHE A 158 8.94 5.37 19.35
C PHE A 158 8.83 4.71 20.72
N ASP A 159 8.62 5.54 21.75
CA ASP A 159 8.41 5.09 23.11
C ASP A 159 6.93 5.17 23.44
N LEU A 160 6.37 4.05 23.88
CA LEU A 160 4.99 3.90 24.32
C LEU A 160 4.96 3.90 25.85
N ALA A 161 4.24 4.85 26.44
CA ALA A 161 3.83 4.76 27.83
C ALA A 161 2.63 3.81 27.91
N GLU A 162 2.88 2.57 28.29
CA GLU A 162 1.88 1.51 28.34
C GLU A 162 0.95 1.73 29.54
N HIS A 163 -0.35 1.78 29.28
CA HIS A 163 -1.40 1.88 30.30
C HIS A 163 -2.69 1.29 29.74
N ALA A 164 -3.63 0.89 30.62
CA ALA A 164 -4.89 0.34 30.15
C ALA A 164 -5.72 1.37 29.35
N VAL A 165 -6.56 0.88 28.45
CA VAL A 165 -7.39 1.71 27.54
C VAL A 165 -8.40 2.58 28.30
N ASP A 166 -8.81 2.14 29.49
CA ASP A 166 -9.78 2.75 30.40
C ASP A 166 -9.15 3.70 31.43
N GLU A 167 -7.82 3.83 31.47
CA GLU A 167 -7.12 4.67 32.45
C GLU A 167 -6.51 5.93 31.80
N TYR A 168 -6.74 7.09 32.42
CA TYR A 168 -6.11 8.34 32.03
C TYR A 168 -4.63 8.32 32.43
N ARG A 169 -3.73 8.90 31.60
CA ARG A 169 -2.30 9.04 31.92
C ARG A 169 -2.10 9.87 33.19
N ARG A 170 -2.05 9.20 34.34
CA ARG A 170 -1.51 9.69 35.62
C ARG A 170 -0.22 8.90 35.89
N GLY A 171 0.76 9.49 36.55
CA GLY A 171 2.08 8.87 36.75
C GLY A 171 2.01 7.44 37.31
N ASP A 172 1.00 7.15 38.11
CA ASP A 172 0.78 5.84 38.77
C ASP A 172 0.08 4.79 37.88
N ALA A 173 -0.44 5.18 36.70
CA ALA A 173 -1.17 4.30 35.78
C ALA A 173 -0.29 3.76 34.63
N VAL A 174 0.96 4.23 34.51
CA VAL A 174 1.91 3.72 33.52
C VAL A 174 2.48 2.40 34.02
N ARG A 175 2.18 1.31 33.31
CA ARG A 175 2.60 -0.05 33.65
C ARG A 175 4.04 -0.33 33.19
N ALA A 176 4.42 0.23 32.04
CA ALA A 176 5.74 0.09 31.47
C ALA A 176 6.03 1.21 30.45
N MET A 177 7.32 1.45 30.20
CA MET A 177 7.77 2.19 29.02
C MET A 177 8.30 1.19 28.01
N VAL A 178 7.68 1.13 26.83
CA VAL A 178 8.03 0.17 25.77
C VAL A 178 8.55 0.90 24.55
N THR A 179 9.81 0.68 24.19
CA THR A 179 10.39 1.18 22.95
C THR A 179 10.06 0.23 21.80
N VAL A 180 9.39 0.72 20.77
CA VAL A 180 8.97 -0.04 19.59
C VAL A 180 9.73 0.44 18.35
N PRO A 181 10.60 -0.39 17.76
CA PRO A 181 11.23 -0.09 16.48
C PRO A 181 10.20 -0.03 15.34
N PHE A 182 10.38 0.88 14.38
CA PHE A 182 9.50 1.01 13.21
C PHE A 182 9.48 -0.26 12.37
N ASP A 183 10.63 -0.94 12.24
CA ASP A 183 10.69 -2.24 11.57
C ASP A 183 9.88 -3.30 12.34
N GLY A 184 9.81 -3.23 13.67
CA GLY A 184 8.97 -4.12 14.48
C GLY A 184 7.48 -3.83 14.40
N LEU A 185 7.06 -2.70 13.83
CA LEU A 185 5.66 -2.24 13.88
C LEU A 185 4.79 -2.93 12.81
N SER A 186 3.62 -3.45 13.22
CA SER A 186 2.62 -4.02 12.30
C SER A 186 1.49 -3.03 11.99
N VAL A 187 0.81 -2.52 13.02
CA VAL A 187 -0.31 -1.57 12.88
C VAL A 187 -0.51 -0.80 14.18
N VAL A 188 -0.89 0.46 14.06
CA VAL A 188 -1.32 1.33 15.17
C VAL A 188 -2.78 1.69 14.97
N TYR A 189 -3.64 1.34 15.91
CA TYR A 189 -5.04 1.79 15.95
C TYR A 189 -5.16 3.01 16.84
N VAL A 190 -5.79 4.07 16.34
CA VAL A 190 -6.23 5.19 17.16
C VAL A 190 -7.48 4.77 17.91
N ARG A 191 -7.44 4.85 19.24
CA ARG A 191 -8.60 4.62 20.09
C ARG A 191 -9.30 5.96 20.33
N GLU A 192 -10.62 6.01 20.14
CA GLU A 192 -11.39 7.18 20.57
C GLU A 192 -11.37 7.23 22.10
N GLN A 193 -10.93 8.36 22.66
CA GLN A 193 -11.14 8.62 24.08
C GLN A 193 -12.65 8.77 24.28
N ASN A 194 -13.23 7.93 25.14
CA ASN A 194 -14.61 8.10 25.56
C ASN A 194 -14.73 9.50 26.17
N ARG A 195 -15.28 10.45 25.40
CA ARG A 195 -15.48 11.83 25.85
C ARG A 195 -16.67 11.78 26.82
N PRO A 196 -16.53 12.21 28.07
CA PRO A 196 -17.66 12.28 28.99
C PRO A 196 -18.73 13.27 28.51
#